data_AF-A0A521QQQ9-F1
#
_entry.id   AF-A0A521QQQ9-F1
#
_cell.length_a   1.000
_cell.length_b   1.000
_cell.length_c   1.000
_cell.angle_alpha   90.00
_cell.angle_beta   90.00
_cell.angle_gamma   90.00
#
_symmetry.space_group_name_H-M   'P 1'
#
loop_
_entity.id
_entity.type
_entity.pdbx_description
1 polymer ?
#
loop_
_entity_poly.entity_id
_entity_poly.type
_entity_poly.pdbx_seq_one_letter_code
_entity_poly.pdbx_strand_id
1 'polypeptide(L)'
;MRTAHQMIVENDGIADTLELRRGSTLARGEVMGEICHHLSPFQVGEKPIAGDTVIAKDLTIDSLAIMDMVMELEDRFDVSIPMNVVAEIHTVDQLADTILKLHARR
;
A
#
# COMPACT_ATOMS: atom_id res chain seq x y z
N MET A 1 41.92 40.34 7.64
CA MET A 1 41.38 39.14 8.31
C MET A 1 39.86 39.21 8.28
N ARG A 2 39.19 38.06 8.16
CA ARG A 2 37.72 37.82 8.04
C ARG A 2 37.25 37.75 6.58
N THR A 3 37.29 36.60 5.89
CA THR A 3 36.66 35.27 6.06
C THR A 3 35.42 35.14 5.17
N ALA A 4 35.59 34.26 4.17
CA ALA A 4 34.63 33.46 3.41
C ALA A 4 33.15 33.87 3.40
N HIS A 5 32.68 34.22 2.19
CA HIS A 5 31.30 34.08 1.76
C HIS A 5 30.98 32.59 1.61
N GLN A 6 30.15 32.05 2.50
CA GLN A 6 29.47 30.79 2.28
C GLN A 6 28.15 30.83 3.04
N MET A 7 27.04 30.93 2.30
CA MET A 7 25.90 30.07 2.57
C MET A 7 25.13 29.91 1.26
N ILE A 8 25.39 28.76 0.67
CA ILE A 8 24.62 28.13 -0.39
C ILE A 8 23.15 28.05 0.03
N VAL A 9 22.29 28.39 -0.92
CA VAL A 9 20.84 28.19 -0.93
C VAL A 9 20.41 26.89 -0.22
N GLU A 10 19.84 27.03 0.97
CA GLU A 10 18.94 26.03 1.53
C GLU A 10 17.61 26.17 0.78
N ASN A 11 17.49 25.48 -0.35
CA ASN A 11 16.17 25.11 -0.85
C ASN A 11 15.69 23.99 0.08
N ASP A 12 15.07 24.40 1.19
CA ASP A 12 14.23 23.55 2.02
C ASP A 12 13.22 22.90 1.09
N GLY A 13 13.48 21.65 0.75
CA GLY A 13 12.55 20.82 0.02
C GLY A 13 11.35 20.67 0.93
N ILE A 14 10.35 21.50 0.67
CA ILE A 14 8.98 21.36 1.16
C ILE A 14 8.43 20.00 0.68
N ALA A 15 8.92 18.93 1.31
CA ALA A 15 8.35 17.62 1.20
C ALA A 15 7.01 17.67 1.93
N ASP A 16 5.98 17.81 1.10
CA ASP A 16 4.64 17.32 1.37
C ASP A 16 3.85 18.05 2.45
N THR A 17 3.60 19.34 2.21
CA THR A 17 2.35 19.96 2.68
C THR A 17 1.21 19.51 1.75
N LEU A 18 0.76 18.27 1.92
CA LEU A 18 -0.51 17.80 1.35
C LEU A 18 -1.40 17.25 2.47
N GLU A 19 -1.69 18.09 3.47
CA GLU A 19 -2.95 18.00 4.20
C GLU A 19 -4.12 18.42 3.28
N LEU A 20 -4.31 17.68 2.18
CA LEU A 20 -5.50 17.81 1.37
C LEU A 20 -6.59 16.95 1.99
N ARG A 21 -7.41 17.60 2.82
CA ARG A 21 -8.80 17.26 3.10
C ARG A 21 -9.57 17.09 1.77
N ARG A 22 -9.39 15.96 1.07
CA ARG A 22 -10.28 15.53 -0.02
C ARG A 22 -11.36 14.65 0.59
N GLY A 23 -12.61 14.99 0.30
CA GLY A 23 -13.72 14.08 0.55
C GLY A 23 -13.50 12.74 -0.17
N SER A 24 -13.26 11.71 0.63
CA SER A 24 -13.98 10.44 0.64
C SER A 24 -14.08 9.61 -0.64
N THR A 25 -13.03 9.53 -1.48
CA THR A 25 -12.95 8.45 -2.47
C THR A 25 -11.54 7.90 -2.51
N LEU A 26 -11.37 6.74 -1.88
CA LEU A 26 -10.17 5.93 -1.95
C LEU A 26 -9.92 5.56 -3.42
N ALA A 27 -8.79 5.98 -3.98
CA ALA A 27 -8.46 5.66 -5.36
C ALA A 27 -7.84 4.26 -5.43
N ARG A 28 -8.20 3.46 -6.44
CA ARG A 28 -7.63 2.12 -6.65
C ARG A 28 -6.10 2.12 -6.75
N GLY A 29 -5.51 3.18 -7.29
CA GLY A 29 -4.05 3.34 -7.38
C GLY A 29 -3.37 3.39 -6.01
N GLU A 30 -3.99 4.07 -5.04
CA GLU A 30 -3.49 4.16 -3.65
C GLU A 30 -3.51 2.77 -2.99
N VAL A 31 -4.62 2.05 -3.14
CA VAL A 31 -4.78 0.69 -2.60
C VAL A 31 -3.76 -0.28 -3.20
N MET A 32 -3.60 -0.22 -4.52
CA MET A 32 -2.63 -1.05 -5.22
C MET A 32 -1.18 -0.72 -4.83
N GLY A 33 -0.86 0.56 -4.67
CA GLY A 33 0.46 1.00 -4.20
C GLY A 33 0.80 0.37 -2.86
N GLU A 34 -0.16 0.35 -1.94
CA GLU A 34 0.02 -0.25 -0.62
C GLU A 34 0.13 -1.76 -0.63
N ILE A 35 -0.77 -2.44 -1.35
CA ILE A 35 -0.67 -3.89 -1.48
C ILE A 35 0.68 -4.27 -2.08
N CYS A 36 1.12 -3.58 -3.14
CA CYS A 36 2.44 -3.82 -3.73
C CYS A 36 3.60 -3.51 -2.76
N HIS A 37 3.49 -2.47 -1.94
CA HIS A 37 4.48 -2.14 -0.93
C HIS A 37 4.66 -3.29 0.08
N HIS A 38 3.57 -3.79 0.64
CA HIS A 38 3.60 -4.91 1.59
C HIS A 38 4.00 -6.24 0.95
N LEU A 39 3.68 -6.45 -0.34
CA LEU A 39 4.04 -7.67 -1.06
C LEU A 39 5.47 -7.65 -1.65
N SER A 40 6.08 -6.48 -1.81
CA SER A 40 7.43 -6.30 -2.35
C SER A 40 8.51 -7.20 -1.71
N PRO A 41 8.57 -7.42 -0.38
CA PRO A 41 9.57 -8.30 0.22
C PRO A 41 9.39 -9.79 -0.15
N PHE A 42 8.22 -10.20 -0.64
CA PHE A 42 7.89 -11.57 -1.02
C PHE A 42 7.94 -11.80 -2.54
N GLN A 43 8.40 -10.80 -3.30
CA GLN A 43 8.53 -10.89 -4.75
C GLN A 43 9.51 -12.01 -5.15
N VAL A 44 9.12 -12.82 -6.13
CA VAL A 44 9.97 -13.89 -6.67
C VAL A 44 10.69 -13.41 -7.92
N GLY A 45 12.01 -13.26 -7.82
CA GLY A 45 12.86 -12.82 -8.92
C GLY A 45 12.48 -11.43 -9.41
N GLU A 46 12.43 -11.25 -10.73
CA GLU A 46 12.13 -9.97 -11.39
C GLU A 46 10.66 -9.85 -11.83
N LYS A 47 9.78 -10.78 -11.43
CA LYS A 47 8.37 -10.74 -11.82
C LYS A 47 7.67 -9.59 -11.11
N PRO A 48 7.10 -8.60 -11.83
CA PRO A 48 6.43 -7.49 -11.19
C PRO A 48 5.14 -7.96 -10.51
N ILE A 49 4.83 -7.34 -9.37
CA ILE A 49 3.55 -7.50 -8.67
C ILE A 49 2.51 -6.66 -9.40
N ALA A 50 1.48 -7.30 -9.92
CA ALA A 50 0.39 -6.68 -10.67
C ALA A 50 -0.96 -7.25 -10.21
N GLY A 51 -2.07 -6.72 -10.72
CA GLY A 51 -3.41 -7.14 -10.30
C GLY A 51 -3.68 -8.66 -10.45
N ASP A 52 -3.14 -9.28 -11.51
CA ASP A 52 -3.31 -10.73 -11.77
C ASP A 52 -2.38 -11.63 -10.92
N THR A 53 -1.44 -11.05 -10.17
CA THR A 53 -0.53 -11.81 -9.31
C THR A 53 -1.31 -12.61 -8.28
N VAL A 54 -1.12 -13.93 -8.27
CA VAL A 54 -1.75 -14.84 -7.31
C VAL A 54 -0.93 -14.87 -6.03
N ILE A 55 -1.42 -14.26 -4.95
CA ILE A 55 -0.65 -13.97 -3.73
C ILE A 55 0.02 -15.23 -3.17
N ALA A 56 -0.73 -16.32 -2.99
CA ALA A 56 -0.22 -17.56 -2.40
C ALA A 56 0.63 -18.43 -3.36
N LYS A 57 0.66 -18.12 -4.66
CA LYS A 57 1.29 -18.98 -5.68
C LYS A 57 2.47 -18.31 -6.39
N ASP A 58 2.36 -17.01 -6.67
CA ASP A 58 3.37 -16.22 -7.38
C ASP A 58 4.36 -15.53 -6.44
N LEU A 59 4.08 -15.50 -5.13
CA LEU A 59 4.92 -14.88 -4.11
C LEU A 59 5.39 -15.92 -3.09
N THR A 60 6.54 -15.68 -2.45
CA THR A 60 7.04 -16.52 -1.35
C THR A 60 6.49 -16.05 0.00
N ILE A 61 5.19 -15.74 0.03
CA ILE A 61 4.50 -15.25 1.23
C ILE A 61 3.83 -16.41 1.96
N ASP A 62 4.06 -16.50 3.27
CA ASP A 62 3.43 -17.50 4.13
C ASP A 62 2.10 -16.99 4.72
N SER A 63 1.26 -17.91 5.20
CA SER A 63 -0.05 -17.59 5.78
C SER A 63 -0.01 -16.57 6.93
N LEU A 64 1.02 -16.61 7.78
CA LEU A 64 1.19 -15.63 8.87
C LEU A 64 1.44 -14.22 8.30
N ALA A 65 2.34 -14.11 7.32
CA ALA A 65 2.64 -12.84 6.67
C ALA A 65 1.44 -12.29 5.88
N ILE A 66 0.59 -13.15 5.32
CA ILE A 66 -0.69 -12.74 4.73
C ILE A 66 -1.58 -12.10 5.79
N MET A 67 -1.73 -12.74 6.95
CA MET A 67 -2.56 -12.20 8.04
C MET A 67 -2.01 -10.87 8.56
N ASP A 68 -0.68 -10.77 8.74
CA ASP A 68 -0.02 -9.52 9.15
C ASP A 68 -0.26 -8.40 8.13
N MET A 69 -0.11 -8.69 6.84
CA MET A 69 -0.41 -7.72 5.78
C MET A 69 -1.88 -7.29 5.79
N VAL A 70 -2.82 -8.23 5.94
CA VAL A 70 -4.26 -7.89 6.00
C VAL A 70 -4.53 -6.95 7.17
N MET A 71 -3.97 -7.20 8.36
CA MET A 71 -4.14 -6.33 9.52
C MET A 71 -3.60 -4.91 9.29
N GLU A 72 -2.44 -4.77 8.66
CA GLU A 72 -1.86 -3.46 8.32
C GLU A 72 -2.73 -2.71 7.29
N LEU A 73 -3.27 -3.41 6.28
CA LEU A 73 -4.16 -2.82 5.28
C LEU A 73 -5.52 -2.41 5.89
N GLU A 74 -6.05 -3.19 6.82
CA GLU A 74 -7.27 -2.87 7.58
C GLU A 74 -7.13 -1.56 8.34
N ASP A 75 -6.05 -1.40 9.11
CA ASP A 75 -5.76 -0.18 9.86
C ASP A 75 -5.56 1.01 8.91
N ARG A 76 -4.73 0.82 7.87
CA ARG A 76 -4.38 1.89 6.93
C ARG A 76 -5.57 2.44 6.15
N PHE A 77 -6.48 1.58 5.72
CA PHE A 77 -7.67 1.99 4.97
C PHE A 77 -8.90 2.16 5.84
N ASP A 78 -8.76 1.95 7.15
CA ASP A 78 -9.84 1.98 8.12
C ASP A 78 -11.02 1.10 7.62
N VAL A 79 -10.72 -0.16 7.31
CA VAL A 79 -11.69 -1.18 6.89
C VAL A 79 -11.58 -2.41 7.78
N SER A 80 -12.60 -3.26 7.76
CA SER A 80 -12.54 -4.56 8.42
C SER A 80 -12.91 -5.64 7.40
N ILE A 81 -11.96 -6.53 7.15
CA ILE A 81 -12.02 -7.61 6.18
C ILE A 81 -12.29 -8.90 6.97
N PRO A 82 -13.52 -9.46 6.89
CA PRO A 82 -13.83 -10.67 7.63
C PRO A 82 -13.01 -11.85 7.09
N MET A 83 -12.62 -12.76 7.99
CA MET A 83 -11.76 -13.92 7.66
C MET A 83 -12.29 -14.80 6.53
N ASN A 84 -13.61 -14.90 6.35
CA ASN A 84 -14.19 -15.64 5.23
C ASN A 84 -13.81 -15.00 3.88
N VAL A 85 -13.79 -13.67 3.80
CA VAL A 85 -13.39 -12.93 2.60
C VAL A 85 -11.89 -13.06 2.36
N VAL A 86 -11.05 -12.99 3.41
CA VAL A 86 -9.60 -13.21 3.28
C VAL A 86 -9.30 -14.57 2.64
N ALA A 87 -10.02 -15.62 3.05
CA ALA A 87 -9.85 -16.97 2.49
C ALA A 87 -10.27 -17.10 1.01
N GLU A 88 -11.13 -16.22 0.52
CA GLU A 88 -11.59 -16.18 -0.88
C GLU A 88 -10.70 -15.31 -1.77
N ILE A 89 -9.83 -14.47 -1.18
CA ILE A 89 -8.93 -13.59 -1.93
C ILE A 89 -7.74 -14.39 -2.45
N HIS A 90 -7.57 -14.42 -3.77
CA HIS A 90 -6.45 -15.12 -4.41
C HIS A 90 -5.47 -14.18 -5.11
N THR A 91 -5.94 -13.02 -5.60
CA THR A 91 -5.15 -12.10 -6.42
C THR A 91 -5.08 -10.71 -5.80
N VAL A 92 -4.07 -9.96 -6.19
CA VAL A 92 -3.90 -8.55 -5.78
C VAL A 92 -5.10 -7.70 -6.18
N ASP A 93 -5.70 -7.95 -7.35
CA ASP A 93 -6.91 -7.26 -7.81
C ASP A 93 -8.11 -7.50 -6.89
N GLN A 94 -8.34 -8.75 -6.50
CA GLN A 94 -9.43 -9.12 -5.59
C GLN A 94 -9.26 -8.47 -4.20
N LEU A 95 -8.03 -8.39 -3.70
CA LEU A 95 -7.75 -7.71 -2.44
C LEU A 95 -8.06 -6.21 -2.54
N ALA A 96 -7.60 -5.54 -3.61
CA ALA A 96 -7.86 -4.11 -3.79
C ALA A 96 -9.34 -3.80 -3.96
N ASP A 97 -10.04 -4.59 -4.78
CA ASP A 97 -11.48 -4.48 -4.98
C ASP A 97 -12.25 -4.69 -3.67
N THR A 98 -11.83 -5.65 -2.84
CA THR A 98 -12.42 -5.87 -1.51
C THR A 98 -12.26 -4.64 -0.61
N ILE A 99 -11.06 -4.09 -0.51
CA ILE A 99 -10.77 -2.89 0.30
C ILE A 99 -11.64 -1.72 -0.18
N LEU A 100 -11.68 -1.47 -1.49
CA LEU A 100 -12.49 -0.41 -2.09
C LEU A 100 -13.99 -0.59 -1.79
N LYS A 101 -14.50 -1.81 -1.94
CA LYS A 101 -15.90 -2.14 -1.64
C LYS A 101 -16.26 -1.93 -0.17
N LEU A 102 -15.36 -2.28 0.75
CA LEU A 102 -15.58 -2.11 2.18
C LEU A 102 -15.52 -0.64 2.58
N HIS A 103 -14.52 0.09 2.07
CA HIS A 103 -14.39 1.53 2.29
C HIS A 103 -15.59 2.32 1.74
N ALA A 104 -16.17 1.91 0.61
CA ALA A 104 -17.35 2.57 0.03
C ALA A 104 -18.65 2.34 0.80
N ARG A 105 -18.70 1.40 1.75
CA ARG A 105 -19.88 1.10 2.58
C ARG A 105 -19.88 1.83 3.92
N ARG A 106 -18.81 2.56 4.23
CA ARG A 106 -18.66 3.41 5.41
C ARG A 106 -19.34 4.76 5.18
#